data_AF-A0A0F9RDF3-F1
#
_entry.id   AF-A0A0F9RDF3-F1
#
_cell.length_a   1.000
_cell.length_b   1.000
_cell.length_c   1.000
_cell.angle_alpha   90.00
_cell.angle_beta   90.00
_cell.angle_gamma   90.00
#
_symmetry.space_group_name_H-M   'P 1'
#
loop_
_entity.id
_entity.type
_entity.pdbx_description
1 polymer ?
#
loop_
_entity_poly.entity_id
_entity_poly.type
_entity_poly.pdbx_seq_one_letter_code
_entity_poly.pdbx_strand_id
1 'polypeptide(L)'
;MDKEKKLVVDSIVDDIKDEKLKEIKDKLKEAMDENLVESLLSSNEIEFEYLGIDYKVRKLLYKERQELYRERAKEHMRLLQSDEYVPEDKIIELYKNKGTDIKELGNQIKALQKQIDSLNMKLGKALKDKANDKELTTYKNQISDLTDKQKDISIRKTNYLTYSLENQVNLYSYSYLTYLSSEKLEKGKDLGEGNKEQDKWVKVWNNYDEFLNSEEELINLLAFRVTILTNPSLYSI
;
A
#
# COMPACT_ATOMS: atom_id res chain seq x y z
N MET A 1 16.54 -27.73 -27.90
CA MET A 1 16.49 -26.32 -28.35
C MET A 1 15.44 -25.47 -27.62
N ASP A 2 14.54 -26.06 -26.80
CA ASP A 2 13.48 -25.32 -26.08
C ASP A 2 13.80 -24.90 -24.63
N LYS A 3 14.79 -25.52 -23.97
CA LYS A 3 15.14 -25.16 -22.57
C LYS A 3 15.92 -23.85 -22.46
N GLU A 4 16.83 -23.58 -23.39
CA GLU A 4 17.62 -22.34 -23.41
C GLU A 4 16.76 -21.13 -23.76
N LYS A 5 15.80 -21.26 -24.69
CA LYS A 5 14.87 -20.17 -25.02
C LYS A 5 13.95 -19.81 -23.85
N LYS A 6 13.51 -20.79 -23.06
CA LYS A 6 12.68 -20.54 -21.87
C LYS A 6 13.45 -19.81 -20.77
N LEU A 7 14.70 -20.22 -20.50
CA LEU A 7 15.58 -19.53 -19.55
C LEU A 7 15.88 -18.08 -19.92
N VAL A 8 16.03 -17.79 -21.22
CA VAL A 8 16.26 -16.42 -21.71
C VAL A 8 14.99 -15.57 -21.58
N VAL A 9 13.81 -16.14 -21.84
CA VAL A 9 12.53 -15.42 -21.67
C VAL A 9 12.24 -15.15 -20.19
N ASP A 10 12.49 -16.11 -19.30
CA ASP A 10 12.28 -15.93 -17.85
C ASP A 10 13.24 -14.86 -17.28
N SER A 11 14.51 -14.83 -17.73
CA SER A 11 15.48 -13.78 -17.39
C SER A 11 15.06 -12.39 -17.88
N ILE A 12 14.57 -12.27 -19.12
CA ILE A 12 14.11 -10.99 -19.66
C ILE A 12 12.84 -10.49 -18.93
N VAL A 13 11.96 -11.41 -18.52
CA VAL A 13 10.75 -11.05 -17.74
C VAL A 13 11.11 -10.58 -16.34
N ASP A 14 12.12 -11.16 -15.70
CA ASP A 14 12.61 -10.73 -14.39
C ASP A 14 13.30 -9.36 -14.47
N ASP A 15 14.12 -9.12 -15.51
CA ASP A 15 14.76 -7.82 -15.75
C ASP A 15 13.74 -6.69 -16.01
N ILE A 16 12.69 -6.96 -16.80
CA ILE A 16 11.61 -5.99 -17.07
C ILE A 16 10.77 -5.71 -15.82
N LYS A 17 10.54 -6.72 -14.98
CA LYS A 17 9.83 -6.54 -13.70
C LYS A 17 10.64 -5.67 -12.76
N ASP A 18 11.94 -5.89 -12.64
CA ASP A 18 12.82 -5.11 -11.76
C ASP A 18 12.96 -3.66 -12.22
N GLU A 19 13.00 -3.41 -13.54
CA GLU A 19 13.08 -2.06 -14.10
C GLU A 19 11.78 -1.27 -13.85
N LYS A 20 10.61 -1.89 -14.07
CA LYS A 20 9.31 -1.28 -13.72
C LYS A 20 9.14 -1.09 -12.21
N LEU A 21 9.61 -2.04 -11.40
CA LEU A 21 9.56 -1.93 -9.94
C LEU A 21 10.44 -0.79 -9.44
N LYS A 22 11.57 -0.54 -10.10
CA LYS A 22 12.47 0.57 -9.81
C LYS A 22 11.87 1.91 -10.21
N GLU A 23 11.25 2.00 -11.38
CA GLU A 23 10.54 3.21 -11.83
C GLU A 23 9.37 3.56 -10.90
N ILE A 24 8.61 2.55 -10.46
CA ILE A 24 7.55 2.72 -9.47
C ILE A 24 8.13 3.15 -8.11
N LYS A 25 9.25 2.57 -7.66
CA LYS A 25 9.95 2.96 -6.43
C LYS A 25 10.46 4.40 -6.49
N ASP A 26 11.01 4.83 -7.61
CA ASP A 26 11.55 6.19 -7.78
C ASP A 26 10.41 7.21 -7.82
N LYS A 27 9.31 6.92 -8.55
CA LYS A 27 8.07 7.71 -8.50
C LYS A 27 7.46 7.76 -7.09
N LEU A 28 7.50 6.64 -6.35
CA LEU A 28 7.02 6.57 -4.95
C LEU A 28 7.90 7.37 -3.99
N LYS A 29 9.22 7.39 -4.22
CA LYS A 29 10.20 8.08 -3.37
C LYS A 29 10.18 9.59 -3.61
N GLU A 30 9.98 10.03 -4.87
CA GLU A 30 9.68 11.43 -5.20
C GLU A 30 8.32 11.85 -4.63
N ALA A 31 7.36 10.94 -4.58
CA ALA A 31 6.04 11.14 -3.99
C ALA A 31 6.00 11.16 -2.44
N MET A 32 7.12 10.87 -1.75
CA MET A 32 7.27 10.97 -0.29
C MET A 32 7.81 12.36 0.13
N ASP A 33 7.16 13.40 -0.37
CA ASP A 33 7.47 14.81 -0.12
C ASP A 33 7.39 15.18 1.38
N GLU A 34 8.16 16.16 1.85
CA GLU A 34 8.14 16.62 3.25
C GLU A 34 6.73 17.09 3.67
N ASN A 35 5.96 17.63 2.71
CA ASN A 35 4.55 17.96 2.84
C ASN A 35 3.66 16.74 3.14
N LEU A 36 3.97 15.57 2.57
CA LEU A 36 3.26 14.33 2.87
C LEU A 36 3.47 13.93 4.33
N VAL A 37 4.70 14.04 4.82
CA VAL A 37 5.03 13.72 6.23
C VAL A 37 4.34 14.70 7.19
N GLU A 38 4.31 16.00 6.87
CA GLU A 38 3.64 17.02 7.70
C GLU A 38 2.10 16.86 7.67
N SER A 39 1.51 16.53 6.52
CA SER A 39 0.08 16.20 6.40
C SER A 39 -0.30 14.94 7.20
N LEU A 40 0.56 13.90 7.21
CA LEU A 40 0.32 12.68 8.00
C LEU A 40 0.26 12.92 9.50
N LEU A 41 0.99 13.92 10.00
CA LEU A 41 1.08 14.25 11.42
C LEU A 41 -0.06 15.16 11.89
N SER A 42 -0.67 15.94 10.99
CA SER A 42 -1.58 17.03 11.33
C SER A 42 -2.99 16.92 10.73
N SER A 43 -3.17 16.08 9.71
CA SER A 43 -4.36 16.07 8.85
C SER A 43 -4.98 14.66 8.73
N ASN A 44 -6.31 14.61 8.52
CA ASN A 44 -7.05 13.38 8.21
C ASN A 44 -7.18 13.15 6.69
N GLU A 45 -6.41 13.87 5.90
CA GLU A 45 -6.44 13.88 4.45
C GLU A 45 -5.04 14.14 3.83
N ILE A 46 -4.87 13.68 2.59
CA ILE A 46 -3.67 13.86 1.77
C ILE A 46 -4.14 14.41 0.43
N GLU A 47 -3.72 15.62 0.09
CA GLU A 47 -3.97 16.26 -1.21
C GLU A 47 -2.74 16.12 -2.12
N PHE A 48 -2.97 15.95 -3.42
CA PHE A 48 -1.91 15.85 -4.43
C PHE A 48 -2.45 16.13 -5.84
N GLU A 49 -1.58 16.58 -6.74
CA GLU A 49 -1.92 16.80 -8.14
C GLU A 49 -1.56 15.57 -9.00
N TYR A 50 -2.45 15.19 -9.92
CA TYR A 50 -2.16 14.18 -10.95
C TYR A 50 -2.78 14.64 -12.28
N LEU A 51 -1.96 14.74 -13.33
CA LEU A 51 -2.37 15.18 -14.67
C LEU A 51 -3.16 16.50 -14.68
N GLY A 52 -2.77 17.47 -13.83
CA GLY A 52 -3.43 18.78 -13.76
C GLY A 52 -4.74 18.81 -12.98
N ILE A 53 -5.12 17.70 -12.32
CA ILE A 53 -6.30 17.58 -11.47
C ILE A 53 -5.84 17.41 -10.03
N ASP A 54 -6.41 18.20 -9.12
CA ASP A 54 -6.19 18.06 -7.69
C ASP A 54 -7.05 16.90 -7.15
N TYR A 55 -6.38 15.96 -6.50
CA TYR A 55 -6.97 14.80 -5.83
C TYR A 55 -6.75 14.86 -4.33
N LYS A 56 -7.63 14.17 -3.62
CA LYS A 56 -7.54 14.02 -2.18
C LYS A 56 -7.94 12.63 -1.73
N VAL A 57 -7.20 12.09 -0.77
CA VAL A 57 -7.60 10.90 0.00
C VAL A 57 -7.87 11.33 1.42
N ARG A 58 -8.99 10.88 2.01
CA ARG A 58 -9.32 11.18 3.41
C ARG A 58 -9.74 9.94 4.18
N LYS A 59 -9.68 10.03 5.51
CA LYS A 59 -10.26 8.97 6.36
C LYS A 59 -11.76 8.85 6.09
N LEU A 60 -12.25 7.61 6.14
CA LEU A 60 -13.68 7.34 5.98
C LEU A 60 -14.50 8.03 7.06
N LEU A 61 -15.67 8.53 6.67
CA LEU A 61 -16.71 8.97 7.59
C LEU A 61 -17.34 7.75 8.28
N TYR A 62 -18.08 7.98 9.36
CA TYR A 62 -18.73 6.89 10.10
C TYR A 62 -19.66 6.03 9.22
N LYS A 63 -20.47 6.66 8.36
CA LYS A 63 -21.37 5.96 7.44
C LYS A 63 -20.60 5.11 6.43
N GLU A 64 -19.53 5.65 5.85
CA GLU A 64 -18.66 4.93 4.90
C GLU A 64 -17.93 3.76 5.58
N ARG A 65 -17.54 3.89 6.86
CA ARG A 65 -17.00 2.75 7.63
C ARG A 65 -18.03 1.63 7.76
N GLN A 66 -19.27 1.97 8.11
CA GLN A 66 -20.35 0.98 8.18
C GLN A 66 -20.60 0.31 6.83
N GLU A 67 -20.53 1.08 5.74
CA GLU A 67 -20.64 0.55 4.39
C GLU A 67 -19.50 -0.43 4.07
N LEU A 68 -18.25 -0.04 4.30
CA LEU A 68 -17.07 -0.92 4.11
C LEU A 68 -17.21 -2.23 4.90
N TYR A 69 -17.68 -2.18 6.15
CA TYR A 69 -17.92 -3.39 6.94
C TYR A 69 -18.99 -4.31 6.32
N ARG A 70 -20.07 -3.74 5.77
CA ARG A 70 -21.12 -4.51 5.10
C ARG A 70 -20.60 -5.16 3.83
N GLU A 71 -19.87 -4.40 3.00
CA GLU A 71 -19.30 -4.92 1.75
C GLU A 71 -18.24 -5.98 2.02
N ARG A 72 -17.40 -5.79 3.03
CA ARG A 72 -16.46 -6.81 3.49
C ARG A 72 -17.16 -8.10 3.91
N ALA A 73 -18.27 -8.00 4.65
CA ALA A 73 -19.04 -9.17 5.06
C ALA A 73 -19.73 -9.86 3.88
N LYS A 74 -20.27 -9.11 2.92
CA LYS A 74 -20.83 -9.65 1.67
C LYS A 74 -19.77 -10.41 0.88
N GLU A 75 -18.59 -9.82 0.72
CA GLU A 75 -17.49 -10.44 -0.02
C GLU A 75 -17.03 -11.73 0.68
N HIS A 76 -16.90 -11.70 2.00
CA HIS A 76 -16.59 -12.91 2.76
C HIS A 76 -17.63 -14.02 2.53
N MET A 77 -18.92 -13.70 2.53
CA MET A 77 -19.99 -14.67 2.27
C MET A 77 -19.97 -15.18 0.82
N ARG A 78 -19.65 -14.32 -0.15
CA ARG A 78 -19.46 -14.71 -1.55
C ARG A 78 -18.30 -15.69 -1.71
N LEU A 79 -17.16 -15.39 -1.08
CA LEU A 79 -15.96 -16.23 -1.16
C LEU A 79 -16.14 -17.58 -0.47
N LEU A 80 -16.92 -17.65 0.62
CA LEU A 80 -17.28 -18.92 1.28
C LEU A 80 -18.05 -19.88 0.38
N GLN A 81 -18.73 -19.38 -0.65
CA GLN A 81 -19.46 -20.19 -1.62
C GLN A 81 -18.57 -20.66 -2.78
N SER A 82 -17.32 -20.20 -2.84
CA SER A 82 -16.35 -20.58 -3.87
C SER A 82 -15.48 -21.74 -3.40
N ASP A 83 -15.26 -22.72 -4.27
CA ASP A 83 -14.29 -23.80 -4.04
C ASP A 83 -12.82 -23.36 -4.28
N GLU A 84 -12.61 -22.15 -4.77
CA GLU A 84 -11.27 -21.63 -5.11
C GLU A 84 -10.47 -21.18 -3.88
N TYR A 85 -11.16 -20.72 -2.83
CA TYR A 85 -10.52 -20.10 -1.66
C TYR A 85 -10.67 -20.96 -0.42
N VAL A 86 -9.59 -20.98 0.37
CA VAL A 86 -9.50 -21.84 1.54
C VAL A 86 -9.27 -20.96 2.77
N PRO A 87 -9.88 -21.26 3.93
CA PRO A 87 -9.55 -20.59 5.18
C PRO A 87 -8.03 -20.58 5.45
N GLU A 88 -7.50 -19.45 5.91
CA GLU A 88 -6.07 -19.24 6.14
C GLU A 88 -5.46 -20.30 7.08
N ASP A 89 -6.19 -20.70 8.12
CA ASP A 89 -5.73 -21.72 9.08
C ASP A 89 -5.47 -23.08 8.41
N LYS A 90 -6.30 -23.46 7.43
CA LYS A 90 -6.13 -24.68 6.63
C LYS A 90 -4.95 -24.58 5.67
N ILE A 91 -4.71 -23.42 5.07
CA ILE A 91 -3.51 -23.18 4.25
C ILE A 91 -2.26 -23.29 5.11
N ILE A 92 -2.26 -22.69 6.30
CA ILE A 92 -1.15 -22.78 7.26
C ILE A 92 -0.87 -24.23 7.64
N GLU A 93 -1.90 -25.02 7.94
CA GLU A 93 -1.77 -26.45 8.26
C GLU A 93 -1.17 -27.24 7.08
N LEU A 94 -1.66 -27.00 5.85
CA LEU A 94 -1.18 -27.65 4.64
C LEU A 94 0.31 -27.39 4.39
N TYR A 95 0.75 -26.13 4.49
CA TYR A 95 2.14 -25.77 4.25
C TYR A 95 3.06 -26.23 5.39
N LYS A 96 2.57 -26.25 6.63
CA LYS A 96 3.30 -26.80 7.77
C LYS A 96 3.63 -28.27 7.55
N ASN A 97 2.68 -29.06 7.04
CA ASN A 97 2.88 -30.47 6.71
C ASN A 97 3.86 -30.67 5.54
N LYS A 98 4.05 -29.65 4.69
CA LYS A 98 5.04 -29.61 3.59
C LYS A 98 6.39 -29.02 4.02
N GLY A 99 6.60 -28.76 5.31
CA GLY A 99 7.86 -28.24 5.86
C GLY A 99 8.01 -26.72 5.83
N THR A 100 6.94 -25.97 5.53
CA THR A 100 6.93 -24.49 5.56
C THR A 100 6.07 -23.99 6.72
N ASP A 101 6.67 -23.37 7.72
CA ASP A 101 5.93 -22.75 8.82
C ASP A 101 5.61 -21.27 8.53
N ILE A 102 4.40 -21.01 8.02
CA ILE A 102 3.93 -19.65 7.72
C ILE A 102 3.80 -18.79 8.99
N LYS A 103 3.50 -19.39 10.14
CA LYS A 103 3.42 -18.64 11.42
C LYS A 103 4.80 -18.13 11.81
N GLU A 104 5.83 -18.94 11.58
CA GLU A 104 7.21 -18.55 11.84
C GLU A 104 7.68 -17.41 10.92
N LEU A 105 7.28 -17.38 9.65
CA LEU A 105 7.51 -16.20 8.79
C LEU A 105 6.90 -14.93 9.42
N GLY A 106 5.71 -15.04 10.01
CA GLY A 106 5.07 -13.95 10.76
C GLY A 106 5.85 -13.52 11.99
N ASN A 107 6.46 -14.45 12.73
CA ASN A 107 7.32 -14.14 13.87
C ASN A 107 8.62 -13.44 13.44
N GLN A 108 9.23 -13.89 12.35
CA GLN A 108 10.43 -13.27 11.77
C GLN A 108 10.17 -11.84 11.33
N ILE A 109 9.05 -11.56 10.66
CA ILE A 109 8.65 -10.19 10.30
C ILE A 109 8.56 -9.29 11.54
N LYS A 110 7.91 -9.78 12.61
CA LYS A 110 7.80 -9.03 13.88
C LYS A 110 9.15 -8.81 14.56
N ALA A 111 10.04 -9.79 14.52
CA ALA A 111 11.38 -9.69 15.09
C ALA A 111 12.23 -8.66 14.32
N LEU A 112 12.18 -8.67 12.99
CA LEU A 112 12.84 -7.68 12.13
C LEU A 112 12.29 -6.28 12.38
N GLN A 113 10.97 -6.11 12.52
CA GLN A 113 10.37 -4.81 12.83
C GLN A 113 10.94 -4.23 14.13
N LYS A 114 11.03 -5.04 15.19
CA LYS A 114 11.60 -4.59 16.47
C LYS A 114 13.07 -4.15 16.33
N GLN A 115 13.84 -4.79 15.46
CA GLN A 115 15.22 -4.39 15.18
C GLN A 115 15.29 -3.07 14.41
N ILE A 116 14.42 -2.90 13.40
CA ILE A 116 14.27 -1.65 12.64
C ILE A 116 13.89 -0.50 13.58
N ASP A 117 12.88 -0.70 14.43
CA ASP A 117 12.44 0.32 15.40
C ASP A 117 13.58 0.72 16.35
N SER A 118 14.36 -0.25 16.83
CA SER A 118 15.52 0.01 17.67
C SER A 118 16.60 0.81 16.95
N LEU A 119 16.85 0.55 15.67
CA LEU A 119 17.81 1.30 14.87
C LEU A 119 17.30 2.71 14.54
N ASN A 120 16.01 2.88 14.24
CA ASN A 120 15.38 4.19 14.04
C ASN A 120 15.53 5.06 15.30
N MET A 121 15.33 4.50 16.49
CA MET A 121 15.58 5.22 17.75
C MET A 121 17.05 5.65 17.91
N LYS A 122 18.00 4.78 17.53
CA LYS A 122 19.43 5.10 17.57
C LYS A 122 19.80 6.18 16.55
N LEU A 123 19.25 6.10 15.34
CA LEU A 123 19.43 7.09 14.28
C LEU A 123 18.87 8.45 14.73
N GLY A 124 17.65 8.49 15.27
CA GLY A 124 17.05 9.72 15.79
C GLY A 124 17.88 10.36 16.92
N LYS A 125 18.45 9.54 17.81
CA LYS A 125 19.38 10.02 18.83
C LYS A 125 20.68 10.55 18.22
N ALA A 126 21.29 9.83 17.27
CA ALA A 126 22.52 10.25 16.60
C ALA A 126 22.34 11.57 15.82
N LEU A 127 21.18 11.78 15.20
CA LEU A 127 20.81 13.04 14.56
C LEU A 127 20.73 14.18 15.58
N LYS A 128 20.09 13.95 16.72
CA LYS A 128 19.99 14.93 17.82
C LYS A 128 21.37 15.28 18.39
N ASP A 129 22.24 14.29 18.52
CA ASP A 129 23.60 14.43 19.07
C ASP A 129 24.61 14.94 18.02
N LYS A 130 24.15 15.25 16.79
CA LYS A 130 24.97 15.72 15.66
C LYS A 130 26.15 14.79 15.34
N ALA A 131 25.87 13.49 15.33
CA ALA A 131 26.82 12.47 14.91
C ALA A 131 27.33 12.73 13.47
N ASN A 132 28.50 12.17 13.16
CA ASN A 132 29.08 12.34 11.82
C ASN A 132 28.31 11.52 10.76
N ASP A 133 28.46 11.93 9.50
CA ASP A 133 27.76 11.31 8.37
C ASP A 133 28.03 9.81 8.22
N LYS A 134 29.21 9.35 8.63
CA LYS A 134 29.58 7.92 8.56
C LYS A 134 28.73 7.08 9.51
N GLU A 135 28.50 7.56 10.74
CA GLU A 135 27.63 6.89 11.70
C GLU A 135 26.17 6.90 11.24
N LEU A 136 25.67 8.04 10.75
CA LEU A 136 24.32 8.16 10.20
C LEU A 136 24.10 7.22 9.01
N THR A 137 25.07 7.16 8.10
CA THR A 137 25.04 6.26 6.93
C THR A 137 25.03 4.80 7.36
N THR A 138 25.78 4.44 8.41
CA THR A 138 25.80 3.07 8.94
C THR A 138 24.41 2.64 9.42
N TYR A 139 23.73 3.48 10.20
CA TYR A 139 22.36 3.17 10.64
C TYR A 139 21.40 3.08 9.47
N LYS A 140 21.44 4.02 8.52
CA LYS A 140 20.57 4.01 7.33
C LYS A 140 20.73 2.72 6.51
N ASN A 141 21.98 2.28 6.29
CA ASN A 141 22.24 1.03 5.56
C ASN A 141 21.72 -0.20 6.32
N GLN A 142 21.93 -0.27 7.63
CA GLN A 142 21.42 -1.38 8.44
C GLN A 142 19.89 -1.45 8.45
N ILE A 143 19.22 -0.29 8.54
CA ILE A 143 17.77 -0.19 8.43
C ILE A 143 17.33 -0.71 7.06
N SER A 144 17.95 -0.23 5.98
CA SER A 144 17.64 -0.66 4.62
C SER A 144 17.77 -2.18 4.45
N ASP A 145 18.89 -2.78 4.90
CA ASP A 145 19.14 -4.22 4.79
C ASP A 145 18.09 -5.05 5.55
N LEU A 146 17.64 -4.58 6.71
CA LEU A 146 16.60 -5.26 7.50
C LEU A 146 15.22 -5.09 6.86
N THR A 147 14.93 -3.92 6.33
CA THR A 147 13.69 -3.64 5.58
C THR A 147 13.59 -4.53 4.35
N ASP A 148 14.67 -4.70 3.59
CA ASP A 148 14.69 -5.57 2.41
C ASP A 148 14.45 -7.05 2.81
N LYS A 149 15.11 -7.54 3.85
CA LYS A 149 14.87 -8.89 4.39
C LYS A 149 13.42 -9.08 4.86
N GLN A 150 12.88 -8.09 5.57
CA GLN A 150 11.50 -8.12 6.04
C GLN A 150 10.52 -8.15 4.86
N LYS A 151 10.80 -7.38 3.81
CA LYS A 151 10.02 -7.36 2.57
C LYS A 151 10.02 -8.72 1.88
N ASP A 152 11.18 -9.35 1.71
CA ASP A 152 11.27 -10.68 1.08
C ASP A 152 10.46 -11.74 1.82
N ILE A 153 10.55 -11.76 3.15
CA ILE A 153 9.76 -12.68 3.98
C ILE A 153 8.26 -12.36 3.86
N SER A 154 7.89 -11.08 3.82
CA SER A 154 6.50 -10.65 3.66
C SER A 154 5.93 -11.08 2.31
N ILE A 155 6.67 -10.91 1.21
CA ILE A 155 6.29 -11.38 -0.13
C ILE A 155 6.06 -12.89 -0.11
N ARG A 156 7.00 -13.66 0.45
CA ARG A 156 6.86 -15.13 0.55
C ARG A 156 5.63 -15.53 1.35
N LYS A 157 5.38 -14.87 2.49
CA LYS A 157 4.19 -15.11 3.31
C LYS A 157 2.91 -14.83 2.51
N THR A 158 2.84 -13.69 1.83
CA THR A 158 1.69 -13.32 0.97
C THR A 158 1.47 -14.31 -0.15
N ASN A 159 2.54 -14.80 -0.79
CA ASN A 159 2.44 -15.81 -1.85
C ASN A 159 1.80 -17.11 -1.34
N TYR A 160 2.17 -17.57 -0.13
CA TYR A 160 1.54 -18.76 0.46
C TYR A 160 0.07 -18.54 0.82
N LEU A 161 -0.29 -17.34 1.22
CA LEU A 161 -1.65 -16.96 1.62
C LEU A 161 -2.48 -16.38 0.47
N THR A 162 -1.98 -16.41 -0.77
CA THR A 162 -2.66 -15.76 -1.91
C THR A 162 -4.08 -16.29 -2.09
N TYR A 163 -4.29 -17.59 -1.94
CA TYR A 163 -5.60 -18.23 -2.03
C TYR A 163 -6.36 -18.31 -0.69
N SER A 164 -5.90 -17.59 0.34
CA SER A 164 -6.63 -17.54 1.59
C SER A 164 -7.85 -16.64 1.46
N LEU A 165 -8.96 -17.11 2.02
CA LEU A 165 -10.20 -16.34 2.05
C LEU A 165 -9.98 -14.99 2.73
N GLU A 166 -9.29 -14.98 3.86
CA GLU A 166 -8.97 -13.78 4.63
C GLU A 166 -8.11 -12.79 3.83
N ASN A 167 -7.14 -13.28 3.07
CA ASN A 167 -6.31 -12.43 2.22
C ASN A 167 -7.14 -11.79 1.10
N GLN A 168 -8.02 -12.55 0.44
CA GLN A 168 -8.91 -12.02 -0.60
C GLN A 168 -9.89 -10.98 -0.06
N VAL A 169 -10.50 -11.26 1.10
CA VAL A 169 -11.37 -10.29 1.78
C VAL A 169 -10.61 -9.01 2.14
N ASN A 170 -9.36 -9.12 2.58
CA ASN A 170 -8.54 -7.97 2.90
C ASN A 170 -8.19 -7.16 1.63
N LEU A 171 -7.77 -7.81 0.55
CA LEU A 171 -7.50 -7.16 -0.74
C LEU A 171 -8.73 -6.39 -1.24
N TYR A 172 -9.90 -7.04 -1.24
CA TYR A 172 -11.17 -6.39 -1.56
C TYR A 172 -11.44 -5.19 -0.65
N SER A 173 -11.22 -5.34 0.67
CA SER A 173 -11.46 -4.25 1.63
C SER A 173 -10.57 -3.04 1.37
N TYR A 174 -9.29 -3.23 1.01
CA TYR A 174 -8.39 -2.13 0.66
C TYR A 174 -8.78 -1.45 -0.65
N SER A 175 -9.19 -2.24 -1.64
CA SER A 175 -9.72 -1.76 -2.91
C SER A 175 -10.99 -0.90 -2.71
N TYR A 176 -11.96 -1.42 -1.95
CA TYR A 176 -13.21 -0.71 -1.64
C TYR A 176 -12.98 0.53 -0.77
N LEU A 177 -12.04 0.45 0.18
CA LEU A 177 -11.61 1.60 0.98
C LEU A 177 -11.05 2.71 0.09
N THR A 178 -10.22 2.38 -0.91
CA THR A 178 -9.66 3.34 -1.87
C THR A 178 -10.77 4.05 -2.64
N TYR A 179 -11.71 3.29 -3.19
CA TYR A 179 -12.92 3.84 -3.82
C TYR A 179 -13.66 4.82 -2.90
N LEU A 180 -13.93 4.43 -1.66
CA LEU A 180 -14.68 5.25 -0.71
C LEU A 180 -13.93 6.49 -0.23
N SER A 181 -12.60 6.51 -0.22
CA SER A 181 -11.82 7.59 0.41
C SER A 181 -11.27 8.62 -0.57
N SER A 182 -11.42 8.37 -1.88
CA SER A 182 -10.84 9.20 -2.93
C SER A 182 -11.80 10.27 -3.44
N GLU A 183 -11.32 11.50 -3.50
CA GLU A 183 -12.03 12.68 -4.00
C GLU A 183 -11.16 13.43 -5.03
N LYS A 184 -11.79 14.19 -5.93
CA LYS A 184 -11.16 15.11 -6.87
C LYS A 184 -11.78 16.49 -6.77
N LEU A 185 -11.01 17.52 -7.07
CA LEU A 185 -11.48 18.90 -7.07
C LEU A 185 -12.18 19.20 -8.40
N GLU A 186 -13.47 19.50 -8.33
CA GLU A 186 -14.18 20.13 -9.44
C GLU A 186 -14.12 21.64 -9.27
N LYS A 187 -13.42 22.29 -10.20
CA LYS A 187 -13.33 23.76 -10.24
C LYS A 187 -14.70 24.34 -10.56
N GLY A 188 -15.09 25.34 -9.78
CA GLY A 188 -16.36 26.03 -9.97
C GLY A 188 -16.44 26.67 -11.34
N LYS A 189 -17.63 26.64 -11.95
CA LYS A 189 -17.86 27.32 -13.23
C LYS A 189 -17.92 28.83 -13.01
N ASP A 190 -17.32 29.56 -13.93
CA ASP A 190 -17.54 31.01 -14.04
C ASP A 190 -18.92 31.23 -14.65
N LEU A 191 -19.83 31.81 -13.86
CA LEU A 191 -21.20 32.10 -14.29
C LEU A 191 -21.35 33.54 -14.82
N GLY A 192 -20.24 34.29 -14.93
CA GLY A 192 -20.25 35.70 -15.31
C GLY A 192 -20.57 36.64 -14.13
N GLU A 193 -20.40 37.95 -14.36
CA GLU A 193 -20.69 39.05 -13.41
C GLU A 193 -20.26 38.80 -11.95
N GLY A 194 -19.05 38.29 -11.75
CA GLY A 194 -18.47 38.11 -10.41
C GLY A 194 -19.04 36.93 -9.60
N ASN A 195 -19.92 36.12 -10.21
CA ASN A 195 -20.43 34.90 -9.60
C ASN A 195 -19.61 33.70 -10.10
N LYS A 196 -18.71 33.19 -9.25
CA LYS A 196 -18.07 31.89 -9.44
C LYS A 196 -18.70 30.88 -8.50
N GLU A 197 -19.06 29.72 -9.03
CA GLU A 197 -19.34 28.57 -8.16
C GLU A 197 -18.08 28.28 -7.32
N GLN A 198 -18.28 27.80 -6.09
CA GLN A 198 -17.16 27.42 -5.25
C GLN A 198 -16.59 26.08 -5.74
N ASP A 199 -15.27 25.97 -5.69
CA ASP A 199 -14.60 24.70 -5.92
C ASP A 199 -15.10 23.64 -4.93
N LYS A 200 -15.28 22.42 -5.41
CA LYS A 200 -15.89 21.36 -4.62
C LYS A 200 -15.13 20.05 -4.78
N TRP A 201 -14.82 19.43 -3.66
CA TRP A 201 -14.38 18.05 -3.61
C TRP A 201 -15.56 17.10 -3.87
N VAL A 202 -15.44 16.27 -4.89
CA VAL A 202 -16.42 15.23 -5.24
C VAL A 202 -15.74 13.88 -5.27
N LYS A 203 -16.52 12.80 -5.19
CA LYS A 203 -15.96 11.45 -5.36
C LYS A 203 -15.27 11.33 -6.73
N VAL A 204 -14.14 10.65 -6.77
CA VAL A 204 -13.48 10.33 -8.04
C VAL A 204 -14.40 9.47 -8.91
N TRP A 205 -15.11 8.53 -8.27
CA TRP A 205 -15.99 7.55 -8.90
C TRP A 205 -17.38 7.56 -8.26
N ASN A 206 -18.42 7.37 -9.06
CA ASN A 206 -19.81 7.37 -8.58
C ASN A 206 -20.22 6.02 -7.99
N ASN A 207 -19.56 4.94 -8.40
CA ASN A 207 -19.81 3.59 -7.92
C ASN A 207 -18.53 2.74 -8.03
N TYR A 208 -18.56 1.56 -7.42
CA TYR A 208 -17.39 0.67 -7.36
C TYR A 208 -17.02 0.07 -8.72
N ASP A 209 -17.98 -0.14 -9.62
CA ASP A 209 -17.69 -0.66 -10.97
C ASP A 209 -16.92 0.38 -11.80
N GLU A 210 -17.26 1.66 -11.70
CA GLU A 210 -16.51 2.75 -12.34
C GLU A 210 -15.06 2.78 -11.83
N PHE A 211 -14.86 2.56 -10.54
CA PHE A 211 -13.53 2.42 -9.94
C PHE A 211 -12.75 1.24 -10.53
N LEU A 212 -13.36 0.04 -10.62
CA LEU A 212 -12.68 -1.15 -11.14
C LEU A 212 -12.29 -1.04 -12.63
N ASN A 213 -12.98 -0.19 -13.38
CA ASN A 213 -12.73 0.03 -14.82
C ASN A 213 -11.93 1.31 -15.10
N SER A 214 -11.38 1.95 -14.07
CA SER A 214 -10.59 3.17 -14.21
C SER A 214 -9.12 2.92 -14.50
N GLU A 215 -8.39 4.00 -14.78
CA GLU A 215 -6.95 3.96 -15.05
C GLU A 215 -6.18 3.39 -13.85
N GLU A 216 -5.44 2.30 -14.11
CA GLU A 216 -4.72 1.55 -13.08
C GLU A 216 -3.67 2.42 -12.35
N GLU A 217 -3.00 3.32 -13.08
CA GLU A 217 -2.00 4.22 -12.50
C GLU A 217 -2.61 5.15 -11.44
N LEU A 218 -3.78 5.73 -11.73
CA LEU A 218 -4.50 6.58 -10.79
C LEU A 218 -4.99 5.77 -9.57
N ILE A 219 -5.54 4.57 -9.80
CA ILE A 219 -5.98 3.67 -8.72
C ILE A 219 -4.81 3.34 -7.79
N ASN A 220 -3.66 2.96 -8.36
CA ASN A 220 -2.46 2.60 -7.61
C ASN A 220 -1.93 3.78 -6.79
N LEU A 221 -1.93 4.98 -7.39
CA LEU A 221 -1.50 6.21 -6.70
C LEU A 221 -2.41 6.53 -5.52
N LEU A 222 -3.74 6.49 -5.72
CA LEU A 222 -4.71 6.70 -4.65
C LEU A 222 -4.59 5.63 -3.57
N ALA A 223 -4.52 4.34 -3.94
CA ALA A 223 -4.37 3.22 -3.01
C ALA A 223 -3.10 3.33 -2.16
N PHE A 224 -2.00 3.83 -2.75
CA PHE A 224 -0.78 4.13 -2.00
C PHE A 224 -1.02 5.20 -0.94
N ARG A 225 -1.66 6.33 -1.29
CA ARG A 225 -2.01 7.39 -0.33
C ARG A 225 -2.96 6.92 0.76
N VAL A 226 -3.93 6.08 0.42
CA VAL A 226 -4.85 5.43 1.38
C VAL A 226 -4.07 4.58 2.38
N THR A 227 -3.12 3.79 1.90
CA THR A 227 -2.29 2.93 2.73
C THR A 227 -1.48 3.75 3.72
N ILE A 228 -0.86 4.83 3.25
CA ILE A 228 -0.12 5.78 4.07
C ILE A 228 -1.03 6.41 5.13
N LEU A 229 -2.22 6.89 4.75
CA LEU A 229 -3.17 7.56 5.65
C LEU A 229 -3.74 6.64 6.73
N THR A 230 -3.96 5.37 6.41
CA THR A 230 -4.56 4.39 7.33
C THR A 230 -3.55 3.64 8.18
N ASN A 231 -2.30 3.53 7.72
CA ASN A 231 -1.21 2.87 8.44
C ASN A 231 0.05 3.76 8.45
N PRO A 232 0.01 4.94 9.09
CA PRO A 232 1.11 5.89 9.07
C PRO A 232 2.40 5.32 9.68
N SER A 233 2.29 4.35 10.60
CA SER A 233 3.43 3.66 11.21
C SER A 233 4.29 2.84 10.24
N LEU A 234 3.80 2.55 9.03
CA LEU A 234 4.59 1.87 7.99
C LEU A 234 5.55 2.82 7.25
N TYR A 235 5.34 4.14 7.37
CA TYR A 235 6.02 5.16 6.58
C TYR A 235 6.62 6.32 7.40
N SER A 236 6.47 6.30 8.73
CA SER A 236 7.18 7.21 9.62
C SER A 236 8.67 6.83 9.69
N ILE A 237 9.51 7.61 9.01
CA ILE A 237 10.98 7.59 9.09
C ILE A 237 11.43 8.27 10.39
#